data_AF-X6MN48-F1
#
_entry.id   AF-X6MN48-F1
#
_cell.length_a   1.000
_cell.length_b   1.000
_cell.length_c   1.000
_cell.angle_alpha   90.00
_cell.angle_beta   90.00
_cell.angle_gamma   90.00
#
_symmetry.space_group_name_H-M   'P 1'
#
loop_
_entity.id
_entity.type
_entity.pdbx_description
1 polymer ?
#
loop_
_entity_poly.entity_id
_entity_poly.type
_entity_poly.pdbx_seq_one_letter_code
_entity_poly.pdbx_strand_id
1 'polypeptide(L)'
;NNTFQFHQLPVCDDMKPFHFYAYVCINDIILFFGGYDYYVVSKSVHKYSIRENKWMTFQDIFPSPLRSCVAILSEEDNHIHIIGGENEKNKILSTHMKTKVRVWDSLQLVMIYLFIVFFILIKHK
;
A
#
# COMPACT_ATOMS: atom_id res chain seq x y z
N ASN A 1 -19.03 13.00 -23.39
CA ASN A 1 -19.00 13.87 -22.19
C ASN A 1 -18.13 13.17 -21.16
N ASN A 2 -16.87 13.59 -20.99
CA ASN A 2 -15.86 12.87 -20.21
C ASN A 2 -15.66 13.56 -18.86
N THR A 3 -16.68 13.51 -18.01
CA THR A 3 -16.65 14.12 -16.68
C THR A 3 -15.82 13.26 -15.74
N PHE A 4 -14.66 13.76 -15.34
CA PHE A 4 -13.84 13.14 -14.30
C PHE A 4 -14.54 13.29 -12.95
N GLN A 5 -14.72 12.18 -12.23
CA GLN A 5 -15.27 12.17 -10.87
C GLN A 5 -14.15 11.82 -9.88
N PHE A 6 -14.16 12.50 -8.74
CA PHE A 6 -13.23 12.24 -7.66
C PHE A 6 -13.92 12.36 -6.31
N HIS A 7 -13.38 11.68 -5.32
CA HIS A 7 -13.78 11.81 -3.93
C HIS A 7 -12.57 12.34 -3.14
N GLN A 8 -12.81 13.33 -2.28
CA GLN A 8 -11.79 13.74 -1.31
C GLN A 8 -11.74 12.71 -0.19
N LEU A 9 -10.56 12.18 0.05
CA LEU A 9 -10.31 11.26 1.15
C LEU A 9 -9.81 12.08 2.36
N PRO A 10 -10.48 12.04 3.53
CA PRO A 10 -9.94 12.68 4.72
C PRO A 10 -8.67 11.94 5.13
N VAL A 11 -7.55 12.65 5.32
CA VAL A 11 -6.29 12.05 5.79
C VAL A 11 -6.35 11.93 7.32
N CYS A 12 -5.94 10.80 7.90
CA CYS A 12 -5.90 10.64 9.35
C CYS A 12 -4.82 11.53 9.98
N ASP A 13 -4.97 11.85 11.28
CA ASP A 13 -4.06 12.78 11.97
C ASP A 13 -2.60 12.31 11.96
N ASP A 14 -2.36 10.99 12.03
CA ASP A 14 -1.01 10.40 11.97
C ASP A 14 -0.30 10.67 10.63
N MET A 15 -1.05 10.74 9.52
CA MET A 15 -0.50 10.94 8.18
C MET A 15 -0.51 12.40 7.74
N LYS A 16 -1.32 13.23 8.38
CA LYS A 16 -1.47 14.63 8.03
C LYS A 16 -0.15 15.42 7.92
N PRO A 17 0.89 15.18 8.76
CA PRO A 17 2.13 15.97 8.67
C PRO A 17 3.12 15.48 7.62
N PHE A 18 3.00 14.24 7.10
CA PHE A 18 3.98 13.75 6.13
C PHE A 18 3.49 13.89 4.67
N HIS A 19 4.46 13.96 3.76
CA HIS A 19 4.29 14.05 2.33
C HIS A 19 5.19 13.01 1.62
N PHE A 20 5.14 12.93 0.29
CA PHE A 20 6.04 12.08 -0.51
C PHE A 20 5.99 10.58 -0.19
N TYR A 21 4.81 10.08 0.18
CA TYR A 21 4.56 8.66 0.35
C TYR A 21 4.61 7.92 -0.99
N ALA A 22 5.10 6.68 -0.98
CA ALA A 22 4.70 5.73 -2.00
C ALA A 22 3.31 5.18 -1.67
N TYR A 23 2.48 4.93 -2.67
CA TYR A 23 1.19 4.30 -2.46
C TYR A 23 0.86 3.30 -3.55
N VAL A 24 0.07 2.30 -3.21
CA VAL A 24 -0.47 1.32 -4.15
C VAL A 24 -1.92 1.02 -3.78
N CYS A 25 -2.78 0.97 -4.80
CA CYS A 25 -4.17 0.55 -4.65
C CYS A 25 -4.26 -0.93 -4.99
N ILE A 26 -4.84 -1.72 -4.09
CA ILE A 26 -5.04 -3.16 -4.23
C ILE A 26 -6.48 -3.46 -3.83
N ASN A 27 -7.32 -3.82 -4.80
CA ASN A 27 -8.76 -3.95 -4.60
C ASN A 27 -9.33 -2.65 -3.96
N ASP A 28 -10.11 -2.78 -2.89
CA ASP A 28 -10.70 -1.65 -2.14
C ASP A 28 -9.77 -1.09 -1.05
N ILE A 29 -8.46 -1.31 -1.15
CA ILE A 29 -7.48 -0.90 -0.15
C ILE A 29 -6.39 -0.06 -0.79
N ILE A 30 -6.02 1.05 -0.15
CA ILE A 30 -4.83 1.85 -0.50
C ILE A 30 -3.81 1.66 0.62
N LEU A 31 -2.60 1.21 0.27
CA LEU A 31 -1.47 1.14 1.18
C LEU A 31 -0.53 2.32 0.91
N PHE A 32 -0.09 2.98 1.97
CA PHE A 32 0.86 4.08 1.95
C PHE A 32 2.12 3.68 2.70
N PHE A 33 3.28 3.92 2.10
CA PHE A 33 4.58 3.55 2.63
C PHE A 33 5.47 4.77 2.84
N GLY A 34 6.04 4.86 4.03
CA GLY A 34 7.06 5.85 4.37
C GLY A 34 6.48 7.26 4.49
N GLY A 35 7.10 8.21 3.80
CA GLY A 35 6.72 9.62 3.84
C GLY A 35 7.72 10.48 4.59
N TYR A 36 7.62 11.79 4.44
CA TYR A 36 8.54 12.77 5.03
C TYR A 36 7.77 13.96 5.57
N ASP A 37 7.95 14.23 6.85
CA ASP A 37 7.60 15.53 7.44
C ASP A 37 8.84 16.44 7.41
N TYR A 38 8.79 17.61 8.04
CA TYR A 38 9.92 18.55 8.00
C TYR A 38 11.23 17.99 8.60
N TYR A 39 11.17 16.98 9.46
CA TYR A 39 12.30 16.50 10.27
C TYR A 39 12.62 15.01 10.08
N VAL A 40 11.64 14.17 9.77
CA VAL A 40 11.73 12.72 9.88
C VAL A 40 11.16 12.05 8.62
N VAL A 41 11.91 11.05 8.13
CA VAL A 41 11.38 10.11 7.13
C VAL A 41 10.71 8.96 7.87
N SER A 42 9.42 8.81 7.66
CA SER A 42 8.59 7.80 8.30
C SER A 42 8.94 6.39 7.82
N LYS A 43 8.77 5.42 8.73
CA LYS A 43 8.81 3.98 8.45
C LYS A 43 7.42 3.35 8.56
N SER A 44 6.38 4.17 8.78
CA SER A 44 5.04 3.68 8.98
C SER A 44 4.45 3.16 7.67
N VAL A 45 3.60 2.16 7.79
CA VAL A 45 2.70 1.75 6.72
C VAL A 45 1.27 2.04 7.16
N HIS A 46 0.57 2.84 6.37
CA HIS A 46 -0.82 3.16 6.62
C HIS A 46 -1.70 2.49 5.57
N LYS A 47 -2.90 2.12 6.00
CA LYS A 47 -3.90 1.47 5.17
C LYS A 47 -5.19 2.26 5.21
N TYR A 48 -5.75 2.49 4.03
CA TYR A 48 -7.07 3.05 3.88
C TYR A 48 -7.99 2.04 3.21
N SER A 49 -9.10 1.70 3.86
CA SER A 49 -10.18 0.90 3.28
C SER A 49 -11.16 1.83 2.57
N ILE A 50 -11.24 1.73 1.24
CA ILE A 50 -12.17 2.50 0.40
C ILE A 50 -13.60 2.11 0.73
N ARG A 51 -13.87 0.80 0.84
CA ARG A 51 -15.21 0.27 1.12
C ARG A 51 -15.74 0.71 2.49
N GLU A 52 -14.87 0.74 3.50
CA GLU A 52 -15.27 1.09 4.87
C GLU A 52 -15.09 2.58 5.18
N ASN A 53 -14.42 3.34 4.31
CA ASN A 53 -14.00 4.72 4.54
C ASN A 53 -13.24 4.86 5.88
N LYS A 54 -12.25 3.99 6.09
CA LYS A 54 -11.53 3.87 7.36
C LYS A 54 -10.02 3.77 7.17
N TRP A 55 -9.30 4.47 8.04
CA TRP A 55 -7.85 4.35 8.18
C TRP A 55 -7.48 3.31 9.23
N MET A 56 -6.38 2.61 8.97
CA MET A 56 -5.73 1.68 9.87
C MET A 56 -4.21 1.91 9.78
N THR A 57 -3.55 2.01 10.93
CA THR A 57 -2.09 2.11 11.00
C THR A 57 -1.51 0.76 11.37
N PHE A 58 -0.52 0.29 10.63
CA PHE A 58 0.25 -0.88 11.01
C PHE A 58 1.41 -0.45 11.92
N GLN A 59 1.58 -1.15 13.05
CA GLN A 59 2.79 -0.99 13.87
C GLN A 59 4.02 -1.65 13.23
N ASP A 60 3.82 -2.49 12.20
CA ASP A 60 4.89 -3.14 11.49
C ASP A 60 5.76 -2.13 10.72
N ILE A 61 7.05 -2.19 11.02
CA ILE A 61 8.03 -1.21 10.57
C ILE A 61 8.41 -1.54 9.12
N PHE A 62 8.16 -0.60 8.22
CA PHE A 62 8.78 -0.61 6.90
C PHE A 62 10.30 -0.54 7.08
N PRO A 63 11.07 -1.54 6.57
CA PRO A 63 12.45 -1.78 7.04
C PRO A 63 13.42 -0.63 6.76
N SER A 64 13.10 0.27 5.82
CA SER A 64 13.91 1.44 5.51
C SER A 64 13.05 2.70 5.49
N PRO A 65 13.43 3.77 6.22
CA PRO A 65 12.78 5.06 6.08
C PRO A 65 13.07 5.58 4.67
N LEU A 66 12.04 5.64 3.83
CA LEU A 66 12.13 6.15 2.46
C LEU A 66 11.02 7.17 2.22
N ARG A 67 11.36 8.19 1.45
CA ARG A 67 10.40 9.12 0.85
C ARG A 67 10.63 9.18 -0.65
N SER A 68 9.66 9.74 -1.37
CA SER A 68 9.77 9.95 -2.83
C SER A 68 10.05 8.66 -3.60
N CYS A 69 9.64 7.50 -3.07
CA CYS A 69 9.71 6.21 -3.74
C CYS A 69 8.41 5.91 -4.49
N VAL A 70 8.43 4.87 -5.32
CA VAL A 70 7.26 4.37 -6.05
C VAL A 70 6.90 2.98 -5.55
N ALA A 71 5.61 2.73 -5.32
CA ALA A 71 5.08 1.41 -5.02
C ALA A 71 4.34 0.86 -6.24
N ILE A 72 4.63 -0.39 -6.62
CA ILE A 72 4.02 -1.08 -7.77
C ILE A 72 3.61 -2.48 -7.34
N LEU A 73 2.37 -2.87 -7.64
CA LEU A 73 1.90 -4.23 -7.45
C LEU A 73 2.39 -5.12 -8.61
N SER A 74 2.99 -6.26 -8.28
CA SER A 74 3.19 -7.36 -9.21
C SER A 74 2.04 -8.36 -9.04
N GLU A 75 1.20 -8.49 -10.06
CA GLU A 75 0.06 -9.43 -10.07
C GLU A 75 0.52 -10.88 -10.09
N GLU A 76 1.60 -11.19 -10.81
CA GLU A 76 2.14 -12.55 -10.95
C GLU A 76 2.68 -13.09 -9.62
N ASP A 77 3.48 -12.28 -8.93
CA ASP A 77 4.16 -12.71 -7.71
C ASP A 77 3.38 -12.38 -6.43
N ASN A 78 2.28 -11.62 -6.53
CA ASN A 78 1.54 -11.07 -5.40
C ASN A 78 2.45 -10.31 -4.39
N HIS A 79 3.37 -9.51 -4.93
CA HIS A 79 4.28 -8.67 -4.17
C HIS A 79 4.08 -7.19 -4.52
N ILE A 80 4.29 -6.34 -3.52
CA ILE A 80 4.43 -4.90 -3.70
C ILE A 80 5.91 -4.60 -3.80
N HIS A 81 6.33 -4.03 -4.91
CA HIS A 81 7.69 -3.55 -5.13
C HIS A 81 7.77 -2.07 -4.77
N ILE A 82 8.75 -1.71 -3.95
CA ILE A 82 9.12 -0.32 -3.65
C ILE A 82 10.44 -0.02 -4.35
N ILE A 83 10.45 0.98 -5.22
CA ILE A 83 11.59 1.32 -6.08
C ILE A 83 11.99 2.78 -5.86
N GLY A 84 13.31 3.01 -5.78
CA GLY A 84 13.92 4.32 -5.64
C GLY A 84 13.77 4.92 -4.25
N GLY A 85 13.61 6.24 -4.21
CA GLY A 85 13.43 7.02 -2.99
C GLY A 85 14.70 7.68 -2.47
N GLU A 86 14.52 8.47 -1.43
CA GLU A 86 15.57 9.21 -0.74
C GLU A 86 15.58 8.87 0.74
N ASN A 87 16.77 8.93 1.35
CA ASN A 87 16.89 8.85 2.80
C ASN A 87 16.78 10.22 3.47
N GLU A 88 16.84 10.24 4.80
CA GLU A 88 16.82 11.44 5.64
C GLU A 88 17.89 12.49 5.27
N LYS A 89 18.98 12.09 4.61
CA LYS A 89 20.08 12.98 4.19
C LYS A 89 19.92 13.51 2.76
N ASN A 90 18.74 13.36 2.16
CA ASN A 90 18.44 13.76 0.78
C ASN A 90 19.31 13.03 -0.27
N LYS A 91 19.85 11.86 0.08
CA LYS A 91 20.58 11.03 -0.86
C LYS A 91 19.58 10.16 -1.62
N ILE A 92 19.57 10.31 -2.94
CA ILE A 92 18.84 9.41 -3.86
C ILE A 92 19.42 8.00 -3.71
N LEU A 93 18.54 7.02 -3.53
CA LEU A 93 18.88 5.62 -3.37
C LEU A 93 18.36 4.81 -4.55
N SER A 94 19.19 3.92 -5.08
CA SER A 94 18.77 2.87 -6.02
C SER A 94 18.16 1.68 -5.27
N THR A 95 17.24 1.95 -4.34
CA THR A 95 16.64 0.92 -3.49
C THR A 95 15.58 0.14 -4.26
N HIS A 96 15.60 -1.18 -4.10
CA HIS A 96 14.53 -2.08 -4.53
C HIS A 96 14.17 -2.99 -3.36
N MET A 97 12.93 -2.89 -2.90
CA MET A 97 12.40 -3.74 -1.85
C MET A 97 11.12 -4.39 -2.34
N LYS A 98 10.78 -5.54 -1.77
CA LYS A 98 9.48 -6.17 -2.01
C LYS A 98 8.89 -6.74 -0.73
N THR A 99 7.57 -6.66 -0.61
CA THR A 99 6.80 -7.24 0.48
C THR A 99 5.59 -7.98 -0.07
N LYS A 100 5.19 -9.08 0.56
CA LYS A 100 4.03 -9.86 0.10
C LYS A 100 2.75 -9.12 0.46
N VAL A 101 1.78 -9.05 -0.46
CA VAL A 101 0.52 -8.33 -0.19
C VAL A 101 -0.21 -8.91 1.03
N ARG A 102 -0.19 -10.23 1.19
CA ARG A 102 -0.81 -10.94 2.34
C ARG A 102 -0.32 -10.50 3.73
N VAL A 103 0.82 -9.81 3.82
CA VAL A 103 1.33 -9.23 5.07
C VAL A 103 0.42 -8.07 5.52
N TRP A 104 -0.07 -7.30 4.57
CA TRP A 104 -0.84 -6.07 4.80
C TRP A 104 -2.35 -6.28 4.62
N ASP A 105 -2.74 -7.29 3.85
CA ASP A 105 -4.13 -7.70 3.70
C ASP A 105 -4.25 -9.23 3.68
N SER A 106 -4.50 -9.81 4.85
CA SER A 106 -4.69 -11.25 4.99
C SER A 106 -5.98 -11.76 4.32
N LEU A 107 -6.96 -10.87 4.06
CA LEU A 107 -8.21 -11.22 3.40
C LEU A 107 -8.00 -11.67 1.95
N GLN A 108 -6.91 -11.24 1.30
CA GLN A 108 -6.57 -11.74 -0.03
C GLN A 108 -6.45 -13.26 -0.08
N LEU A 109 -5.86 -13.88 0.94
CA LEU A 109 -5.75 -15.35 1.00
C LEU A 109 -7.15 -15.97 1.04
N VAL A 110 -8.04 -15.42 1.87
CA VAL A 110 -9.43 -15.90 2.00
C VAL A 110 -10.17 -15.77 0.67
N MET A 111 -10.02 -14.65 -0.04
CA MET A 111 -10.63 -14.45 -1.37
C MET A 111 -10.10 -15.47 -2.39
N ILE A 112 -8.79 -15.73 -2.42
CA ILE A 112 -8.20 -16.73 -3.31
C ILE A 112 -8.74 -18.13 -3.00
N TYR A 113 -8.80 -18.52 -1.72
CA TYR A 113 -9.36 -19.82 -1.32
C TYR A 113 -10.83 -19.96 -1.72
N LEU A 114 -11.65 -18.93 -1.49
CA LEU A 114 -13.07 -18.93 -1.87
C LEU A 114 -13.23 -19.05 -3.40
N PHE A 115 -12.40 -18.35 -4.17
CA PHE A 115 -12.43 -18.43 -5.63
C PHE A 115 -12.08 -19.83 -6.13
N ILE A 116 -11.05 -20.48 -5.56
CA ILE A 116 -10.67 -21.85 -5.90
C ILE A 116 -11.80 -22.84 -5.56
N VAL A 117 -12.37 -22.75 -4.35
CA VAL A 117 -13.48 -23.61 -3.91
C VAL A 117 -14.67 -23.45 -4.83
N PHE A 118 -15.05 -22.21 -5.16
CA PHE A 118 -16.15 -21.92 -6.08
C PHE A 118 -15.90 -22.51 -7.47
N PHE A 119 -14.68 -22.39 -8.00
CA PHE A 119 -14.32 -22.94 -9.30
C PHE A 119 -14.35 -24.47 -9.34
N ILE A 120 -13.91 -25.13 -8.26
CA ILE A 120 -14.02 -26.59 -8.10
C ILE A 120 -15.51 -27.00 -8.08
N LEU A 121 -16.34 -26.30 -7.31
CA LEU A 121 -17.78 -26.60 -7.22
C LEU A 121 -18.52 -26.45 -8.56
N ILE A 122 -18.11 -25.51 -9.41
CA ILE A 122 -18.68 -25.36 -10.76
C ILE A 122 -18.21 -26.48 -11.69
N LYS A 123 -16.94 -26.90 -11.60
CA LYS A 123 -16.41 -27.99 -12.44
C LYS A 123 -17.00 -29.37 -12.11
N HIS A 124 -17.49 -29.57 -10.89
CA HIS A 124 -18.07 -30.83 -10.43
C HIS A 124 -19.61 -30.83 -10.40
N LYS A 125 -20.25 -29.86 -11.07
CA LYS A 125 -21.66 -29.89 -11.45
C LYS A 125 -21.78 -30.12 -12.95
#